data_AF-A0A497SE42-F1
#
_entry.id   AF-A0A497SE42-F1
#
_cell.length_a   1.000
_cell.length_b   1.000
_cell.length_c   1.000
_cell.angle_alpha   90.00
_cell.angle_beta   90.00
_cell.angle_gamma   90.00
#
_symmetry.space_group_name_H-M   'P 1'
#
loop_
_entity.id
_entity.type
_entity.pdbx_description
1 polymer ?
#
loop_
_entity_poly.entity_id
_entity_poly.type
_entity_poly.pdbx_seq_one_letter_code
_entity_poly.pdbx_strand_id
1 'polypeptide(L)'
;MEQAFRDGTIRFICATPTLAAGMNLPAYRVIIRDLKRFGYRGMDYIPVLEVQQMCLPAGEEILLPNFTTMKIEDIIKDESIDKVLSYNIKKKEYEPQRILKKYIRKARQLIEITTNSGNKIKLTPEHPILLMEEGKVKWVAASKVRHKQNICTMRAPYSKETKFLDPVRTERVTRVKKIELKKPIEVYNLGVSQNEDFVASNFIIHNCGRAGRPAYDTEGEAIILPKNKAEADYALENYIRGEPEKVYSKLGVEPVLRMHVLALIASGTTPTRKDLMDFFFNTLYAHQYKDLSKIEGILTRVIKMLRDYGFVEGSGGSQDDGSPFKPATQLLQREEEGLKPTLIGRRVAELYLDPITANKIIRNLKEADAKSRTLELFPVLHMVSNTLEMRPLMNVRKKDQDTMNEILANEEQSLLDTPPNPWDIGYEDYLRAMKTAYVISMWAAEAGEDKLLEDHGVTPGELRAKLDNIDWLLYATQELALLLGFKDHLGNIRKIRLRVKYGVRGELLPLVRLKGIGRTRARKLFSNNIRSLADLRKVPVKRLSEIIGPKTADQVKDQLGENDEDKEGKQDTVR
;
A
#
# COMPACT_ATOMS: atom_id res chain seq x y z
N MET A 1 -1.24 19.10 -1.14
CA MET A 1 -1.31 18.84 0.32
C MET A 1 0.09 18.82 0.92
N GLU A 2 0.93 17.82 0.64
CA GLU A 2 2.32 17.74 1.15
C GLU A 2 3.12 19.04 0.96
N GLN A 3 3.16 19.58 -0.27
CA GLN A 3 3.84 20.85 -0.55
C GLN A 3 3.30 22.00 0.31
N ALA A 4 1.99 22.20 0.35
CA ALA A 4 1.34 23.22 1.17
C ALA A 4 1.52 23.03 2.70
N PHE A 5 1.82 21.82 3.18
CA PHE A 5 2.19 21.57 4.57
C PHE A 5 3.67 21.91 4.85
N ARG A 6 4.56 21.59 3.90
CA ARG A 6 5.99 22.01 3.96
C ARG A 6 6.13 23.53 3.90
N ASP A 7 5.32 24.19 3.07
CA ASP A 7 5.31 25.65 2.88
C ASP A 7 4.54 26.39 4.01
N GLY A 8 4.10 25.68 5.06
CA GLY A 8 3.41 26.25 6.22
C GLY A 8 2.00 26.80 5.97
N THR A 9 1.49 26.68 4.75
CA THR A 9 0.12 27.07 4.36
C THR A 9 -0.92 26.20 5.08
N ILE A 10 -0.65 24.91 5.20
CA ILE A 10 -1.40 23.97 6.04
C ILE A 10 -0.61 23.79 7.34
N ARG A 11 -1.19 24.19 8.48
CA ARG A 11 -0.52 24.11 9.80
C ARG A 11 -0.77 22.78 10.53
N PHE A 12 -1.87 22.10 10.22
CA PHE A 12 -2.29 20.86 10.87
C PHE A 12 -2.82 19.88 9.82
N ILE A 13 -2.55 18.59 10.01
CA ILE A 13 -3.22 17.52 9.27
C ILE A 13 -3.76 16.51 10.27
N CYS A 14 -5.07 16.26 10.22
CA CYS A 14 -5.73 15.22 10.98
C CYS A 14 -5.98 14.02 10.06
N ALA A 15 -5.58 12.83 10.50
CA ALA A 15 -5.70 11.59 9.75
C ALA A 15 -6.25 10.48 10.65
N THR A 16 -7.07 9.59 10.11
CA THR A 16 -7.39 8.32 10.79
C THR A 16 -6.14 7.43 10.84
N PRO A 17 -6.03 6.46 11.77
CA PRO A 17 -4.87 5.58 11.87
C PRO A 17 -4.54 4.87 10.55
N THR A 18 -5.55 4.50 9.76
CA THR A 18 -5.42 3.89 8.44
C THR A 18 -4.82 4.84 7.40
N LEU A 19 -5.16 6.13 7.44
CA LEU A 19 -4.63 7.16 6.53
C LEU A 19 -3.21 7.60 6.93
N ALA A 20 -2.89 7.58 8.23
CA ALA A 20 -1.56 7.92 8.75
C ALA A 20 -0.44 6.99 8.24
N ALA A 21 -0.78 5.74 7.91
CA ALA A 21 0.14 4.80 7.25
C ALA A 21 0.60 5.29 5.87
N GLY A 22 -0.28 5.95 5.09
CA GLY A 22 0.03 6.49 3.76
C GLY A 22 0.72 7.86 3.78
N MET A 23 0.58 8.63 4.86
CA MET A 23 1.22 9.94 5.01
C MET A 23 2.63 9.81 5.60
N ASN A 24 3.66 9.69 4.76
CA ASN A 24 5.05 9.64 5.23
C ASN A 24 5.72 11.03 5.27
N LEU A 25 5.24 11.90 6.17
CA LEU A 25 5.73 13.27 6.35
C LEU A 25 6.29 13.47 7.76
N PRO A 26 7.45 14.13 7.93
CA PRO A 26 7.89 14.60 9.23
C PRO A 26 7.03 15.79 9.67
N ALA A 27 6.72 15.88 10.96
CA ALA A 27 5.94 16.96 11.56
C ALA A 27 6.53 17.35 12.92
N TYR A 28 6.43 18.61 13.33
CA TYR A 28 6.96 19.05 14.64
C TYR A 28 6.39 18.23 15.80
N ARG A 29 5.05 18.15 15.84
CA ARG A 29 4.28 17.44 16.87
C ARG A 29 3.42 16.36 16.23
N VAL A 30 3.51 15.14 16.76
CA VAL A 30 2.67 13.99 16.39
C VAL A 30 1.82 13.61 17.61
N ILE A 31 0.51 13.54 17.44
CA ILE A 31 -0.43 13.20 18.52
C ILE A 31 -1.10 11.86 18.21
N ILE A 32 -0.81 10.85 19.04
CA ILE A 32 -1.45 9.52 19.01
C ILE A 32 -2.66 9.58 19.96
N ARG A 33 -3.83 9.87 19.39
CA ARG A 33 -5.08 10.05 20.16
C ARG A 33 -5.72 8.74 20.63
N ASP A 34 -5.54 7.66 19.88
CA ASP A 34 -6.17 6.37 20.14
C ASP A 34 -5.10 5.28 20.11
N LEU A 35 -5.01 4.49 21.20
CA LEU A 35 -4.07 3.37 21.30
C LEU A 35 -4.55 2.10 20.60
N LYS A 36 -5.81 2.08 20.15
CA LYS A 36 -6.47 0.93 19.54
C LYS A 36 -7.04 1.34 18.18
N ARG A 37 -7.01 0.41 17.22
CA ARG A 37 -7.68 0.53 15.92
C ARG A 37 -8.48 -0.72 15.62
N PHE A 38 -9.44 -0.61 14.70
CA PHE A 38 -10.20 -1.77 14.26
C PHE A 38 -9.31 -2.68 13.40
N GLY A 39 -8.99 -3.85 13.91
CA GLY A 39 -8.30 -4.94 13.23
C GLY A 39 -9.28 -6.05 12.82
N TYR A 40 -8.74 -7.23 12.49
CA TYR A 40 -9.53 -8.34 11.92
C TYR A 40 -10.53 -8.97 12.91
N ARG A 41 -10.35 -8.76 14.22
CA ARG A 41 -11.19 -9.35 15.29
C ARG A 41 -11.83 -8.31 16.21
N GLY A 42 -11.86 -7.04 15.82
CA GLY A 42 -12.37 -5.94 16.65
C GLY A 42 -11.28 -4.91 16.96
N MET A 43 -11.35 -4.27 18.12
CA MET A 43 -10.41 -3.21 18.51
C MET A 43 -9.10 -3.79 19.07
N ASP A 44 -8.07 -3.86 18.24
CA ASP A 44 -6.72 -4.30 18.59
C ASP A 44 -5.84 -3.09 18.95
N TYR A 45 -4.85 -3.27 19.84
CA TYR A 45 -3.82 -2.24 20.08
C TYR A 45 -2.98 -2.00 18.82
N ILE A 46 -2.55 -0.76 18.60
CA ILE A 46 -1.61 -0.41 17.53
C ILE A 46 -0.26 -1.09 17.84
N PRO A 47 0.46 -1.69 16.87
CA PRO A 47 1.74 -2.32 17.17
C PRO A 47 2.80 -1.33 17.66
N VAL A 48 3.61 -1.73 18.65
CA VAL A 48 4.77 -0.98 19.14
C VAL A 48 5.78 -0.72 18.01
N LEU A 49 5.93 -1.67 17.07
CA LEU A 49 6.70 -1.48 15.82
C LEU A 49 6.26 -0.29 14.95
N GLU A 50 5.00 0.12 15.02
CA GLU A 50 4.49 1.29 14.30
C GLU A 50 4.74 2.62 15.06
N VAL A 51 5.13 2.54 16.34
CA VAL A 51 5.40 3.66 17.23
C VAL A 51 6.92 3.91 17.43
N GLN A 52 7.77 2.87 17.43
CA GLN A 52 9.21 2.94 17.72
C GLN A 52 10.13 2.52 16.55
N GLN A 53 11.20 3.29 16.23
CA GLN A 53 12.16 2.99 15.12
C GLN A 53 13.61 3.56 15.38
N MET A 54 14.64 2.82 15.85
CA MET A 54 16.04 3.35 16.13
C MET A 54 17.25 2.35 16.01
N CYS A 55 18.52 2.76 15.75
CA CYS A 55 19.29 2.09 14.66
C CYS A 55 20.78 1.57 14.70
N LEU A 56 21.73 1.87 15.61
CA LEU A 56 23.20 1.69 15.33
C LEU A 56 23.92 0.51 16.04
N PRO A 57 24.65 -0.41 15.38
CA PRO A 57 25.30 -1.55 16.03
C PRO A 57 26.50 -1.20 16.94
N ALA A 58 26.87 -2.14 17.81
CA ALA A 58 28.09 -2.08 18.63
C ALA A 58 29.35 -1.82 17.79
N GLY A 59 30.27 -1.01 18.33
CA GLY A 59 31.56 -0.68 17.76
C GLY A 59 31.56 0.50 16.78
N GLU A 60 30.40 1.12 16.49
CA GLU A 60 30.37 2.37 15.72
C GLU A 60 30.88 3.55 16.58
N GLU A 61 31.76 4.35 16.00
CA GLU A 61 32.50 5.39 16.70
C GLU A 61 31.77 6.74 16.63
N ILE A 62 31.36 7.27 17.78
CA ILE A 62 30.69 8.56 17.88
C ILE A 62 31.72 9.64 18.22
N LEU A 63 31.60 10.80 17.57
CA LEU A 63 32.50 11.92 17.78
C LEU A 63 32.09 12.76 18.99
N LEU A 64 33.05 13.04 19.87
CA LEU A 64 32.85 13.85 21.07
C LEU A 64 33.30 15.32 20.85
N PRO A 65 32.88 16.27 21.72
CA PRO A 65 33.17 17.71 21.59
C PRO A 65 34.65 18.12 21.55
N ASN A 66 35.54 17.22 22.00
CA ASN A 66 37.00 17.35 22.00
C ASN A 66 37.65 16.76 20.73
N PHE A 67 36.86 16.33 19.74
CA PHE A 67 37.28 15.65 18.51
C PHE A 67 37.92 14.27 18.69
N THR A 68 37.81 13.65 19.88
CA THR A 68 38.08 12.20 20.03
C THR A 68 36.83 11.39 19.69
N THR A 69 37.00 10.16 19.21
CA THR A 69 35.89 9.21 19.06
C THR A 69 35.76 8.31 20.29
N MET A 70 34.54 7.87 20.58
CA MET A 70 34.24 6.83 21.56
C MET A 70 33.13 5.92 21.00
N LYS A 71 33.18 4.63 21.28
CA LYS A 71 32.17 3.68 20.79
C LYS A 71 30.81 3.95 21.42
N ILE A 72 29.75 3.79 20.63
CA ILE A 72 28.40 4.10 21.09
C ILE A 72 27.96 3.27 22.31
N GLU A 73 28.36 1.99 22.40
CA GLU A 73 28.08 1.16 23.57
C GLU A 73 28.76 1.64 24.86
N ASP A 74 29.91 2.30 24.74
CA ASP A 74 30.68 2.78 25.89
C ASP A 74 30.17 4.16 26.34
N ILE A 75 29.83 5.04 25.38
CA ILE A 75 29.07 6.29 25.67
C ILE A 75 27.76 5.97 26.40
N ILE A 76 27.08 4.88 26.03
CA ILE A 76 25.82 4.53 26.68
C ILE A 76 26.04 4.06 28.12
N LYS A 77 27.08 3.26 28.39
CA LYS A 77 27.43 2.81 29.74
C LYS A 77 27.97 3.92 30.64
N ASP A 78 28.70 4.89 30.09
CA ASP A 78 29.34 5.97 30.85
C ASP A 78 28.39 7.16 31.06
N GLU A 79 27.91 7.35 32.29
CA GLU A 79 27.03 8.46 32.67
C GLU A 79 27.73 9.83 32.69
N SER A 80 29.07 9.88 32.69
CA SER A 80 29.83 11.14 32.65
C SER A 80 29.82 11.81 31.27
N ILE A 81 29.58 11.04 30.20
CA ILE A 81 29.48 11.57 28.84
C ILE A 81 28.09 12.16 28.61
N ASP A 82 28.00 13.49 28.73
CA ASP A 82 26.76 14.24 28.58
C ASP A 82 26.59 14.93 27.21
N LYS A 83 27.60 14.88 26.32
CA LYS A 83 27.60 15.60 25.03
C LYS A 83 28.27 14.83 23.88
N VAL A 84 27.79 15.06 22.66
CA VAL A 84 28.37 14.60 21.38
C VAL A 84 28.56 15.77 20.42
N LEU A 85 29.29 15.57 19.33
CA LEU A 85 29.42 16.56 18.26
C LEU A 85 28.34 16.38 17.19
N SER A 86 27.62 17.48 16.90
CA SER A 86 26.53 17.59 15.94
C SER A 86 26.88 18.61 14.84
N TYR A 87 26.29 18.48 13.65
CA TYR A 87 26.53 19.40 12.52
C TYR A 87 25.36 20.37 12.30
N ASN A 88 25.55 21.63 12.63
CA ASN A 88 24.53 22.64 12.38
C ASN A 88 24.49 23.01 10.89
N ILE A 89 23.58 22.37 10.14
CA ILE A 89 23.38 22.59 8.69
C ILE A 89 23.18 24.08 8.32
N LYS A 90 22.56 24.88 9.20
CA LYS A 90 22.28 26.30 8.94
C LYS A 90 23.53 27.18 9.11
N LYS A 91 24.33 26.92 10.15
CA LYS A 91 25.61 27.62 10.40
C LYS A 91 26.77 27.07 9.56
N LYS A 92 26.63 25.84 9.04
CA LYS A 92 27.70 25.02 8.44
C LYS A 92 28.88 24.78 9.39
N GLU A 93 28.63 24.65 10.68
CA GLU A 93 29.66 24.42 11.70
C GLU A 93 29.30 23.22 12.60
N TYR A 94 30.31 22.56 13.15
CA TYR A 94 30.13 21.54 14.19
C TYR A 94 29.99 22.20 15.57
N GLU A 95 28.99 21.79 16.34
CA GLU A 95 28.75 22.29 17.70
C GLU A 95 28.48 21.16 18.71
N PRO A 96 28.94 21.28 19.97
CA PRO A 96 28.62 20.32 21.02
C PRO A 96 27.13 20.35 21.37
N GLN A 97 26.47 19.19 21.36
CA GLN A 97 25.07 19.04 21.76
C GLN A 97 24.92 18.03 22.88
N ARG A 98 23.96 18.24 23.78
CA ARG A 98 23.75 17.43 24.97
C ARG A 98 23.03 16.12 24.61
N ILE A 99 23.52 14.99 25.12
CA ILE A 99 22.79 13.72 25.12
C ILE A 99 21.64 13.84 26.11
N LEU A 100 20.42 13.75 25.61
CA LEU A 100 19.18 13.78 26.40
C LEU A 100 18.75 12.39 26.82
N LYS A 101 18.95 11.38 25.95
CA LYS A 101 18.51 9.99 26.15
C LYS A 101 19.45 9.02 25.46
N LYS A 102 19.61 7.83 26.04
CA LYS A 102 20.42 6.71 25.55
C LYS A 102 19.49 5.52 25.27
N TYR A 103 19.65 4.85 24.14
CA TYR A 103 18.73 3.79 23.69
C TYR A 103 19.49 2.50 23.35
N ILE A 104 18.88 1.34 23.65
CA ILE A 104 19.37 0.01 23.29
C ILE A 104 18.18 -0.82 22.78
N ARG A 105 18.33 -1.55 21.66
CA ARG A 105 17.41 -2.60 21.20
C ARG A 105 18.15 -3.69 20.44
N LYS A 106 17.45 -4.71 19.91
CA LYS A 106 18.07 -5.76 19.08
C LYS A 106 17.66 -5.66 17.60
N ALA A 107 18.61 -5.88 16.68
CA ALA A 107 18.38 -5.87 15.24
C ALA A 107 18.94 -7.12 14.53
N ARG A 108 18.34 -7.50 13.40
CA ARG A 108 18.76 -8.62 12.54
C ARG A 108 19.26 -8.21 11.16
N GLN A 109 18.98 -6.97 10.73
CA GLN A 109 19.40 -6.45 9.43
C GLN A 109 20.22 -5.20 9.66
N LEU A 110 21.35 -5.10 8.96
CA LEU A 110 22.19 -3.91 8.88
C LEU A 110 22.46 -3.58 7.41
N ILE A 111 22.85 -2.34 7.18
CA ILE A 111 23.44 -1.87 5.93
C ILE A 111 24.81 -1.28 6.27
N GLU A 112 25.83 -1.79 5.61
CA GLU A 112 27.19 -1.25 5.60
C GLU A 112 27.35 -0.36 4.37
N ILE A 113 27.63 0.92 4.57
CA ILE A 113 27.91 1.88 3.50
C ILE A 113 29.41 2.19 3.54
N THR A 114 30.07 2.10 2.38
CA THR A 114 31.48 2.46 2.17
C THR A 114 31.58 3.56 1.12
N THR A 115 32.50 4.50 1.32
CA THR A 115 32.75 5.62 0.42
C THR A 115 34.06 5.49 -0.37
N ASN A 116 34.37 6.49 -1.19
CA ASN A 116 35.61 6.59 -1.93
C ASN A 116 36.81 7.04 -1.07
N SER A 117 36.60 7.57 0.14
CA SER A 117 37.67 7.92 1.07
C SER A 117 38.12 6.74 1.95
N GLY A 118 37.38 5.62 1.92
CA GLY A 118 37.57 4.49 2.82
C GLY A 118 36.69 4.52 4.08
N ASN A 119 35.98 5.63 4.35
CA ASN A 119 35.01 5.73 5.44
C ASN A 119 33.92 4.65 5.32
N LYS A 120 33.52 4.08 6.47
CA LYS A 120 32.51 3.02 6.58
C LYS A 120 31.63 3.26 7.80
N ILE A 121 30.34 2.97 7.66
CA ILE A 121 29.37 2.95 8.77
C ILE A 121 28.45 1.75 8.60
N LYS A 122 28.07 1.10 9.71
CA LYS A 122 26.98 0.13 9.77
C LYS A 122 25.82 0.70 10.59
N LEU A 123 24.60 0.40 10.15
CA LEU A 123 23.36 0.93 10.72
C LEU A 123 22.16 0.09 10.25
N THR A 124 21.01 0.15 10.93
CA THR A 124 19.80 -0.53 10.41
C THR A 124 19.24 0.15 9.16
N PRO A 125 18.49 -0.57 8.30
CA PRO A 125 18.06 -0.11 6.97
C PRO A 125 17.25 1.21 6.93
N GLU A 126 16.59 1.58 8.03
CA GLU A 126 15.69 2.72 8.14
C GLU A 126 16.39 4.03 8.55
N HIS A 127 17.60 3.98 9.09
CA HIS A 127 18.26 5.16 9.68
C HIS A 127 18.59 6.23 8.62
N PRO A 128 18.35 7.53 8.87
CA PRO A 128 18.69 8.60 7.93
C PRO A 128 20.20 8.90 7.90
N ILE A 129 20.75 9.00 6.67
CA ILE A 129 22.07 9.57 6.38
C ILE A 129 21.88 10.85 5.56
N LEU A 130 22.76 11.83 5.77
CA LEU A 130 22.77 13.09 5.02
C LEU A 130 23.39 12.92 3.62
N LEU A 131 22.59 13.10 2.56
CA LEU A 131 23.03 13.14 1.17
C LEU A 131 23.26 14.58 0.69
N MET A 132 24.11 14.73 -0.34
CA MET A 132 24.30 15.97 -1.09
C MET A 132 23.79 15.76 -2.52
N GLU A 133 22.70 16.43 -2.90
CA GLU A 133 22.04 16.32 -4.20
C GLU A 133 21.81 17.73 -4.76
N GLU A 134 22.35 18.04 -5.93
CA GLU A 134 22.22 19.36 -6.60
C GLU A 134 22.62 20.57 -5.72
N GLY A 135 23.63 20.40 -4.85
CA GLY A 135 24.09 21.45 -3.93
C GLY A 135 23.19 21.67 -2.70
N LYS A 136 22.18 20.81 -2.49
CA LYS A 136 21.31 20.80 -1.30
C LYS A 136 21.52 19.53 -0.49
N VAL A 137 21.46 19.67 0.83
CA VAL A 137 21.53 18.52 1.74
C VAL A 137 20.15 17.89 1.96
N LYS A 138 20.09 16.57 2.10
CA LYS A 138 18.85 15.80 2.17
C LYS A 138 19.01 14.53 2.97
N TRP A 139 18.17 14.33 3.98
CA TRP A 139 18.12 13.10 4.76
C TRP A 139 17.49 11.95 3.95
N VAL A 140 18.16 10.81 3.87
CA VAL A 140 17.66 9.60 3.18
C VAL A 140 17.96 8.36 4.01
N ALA A 141 16.97 7.48 4.16
CA ALA A 141 17.14 6.19 4.84
C ALA A 141 18.21 5.32 4.14
N ALA A 142 19.06 4.65 4.93
CA ALA A 142 20.17 3.82 4.45
C ALA A 142 19.79 2.81 3.36
N SER A 143 18.60 2.21 3.47
CA SER A 143 18.02 1.27 2.51
C SER A 143 17.79 1.83 1.10
N LYS A 144 17.71 3.17 0.99
CA LYS A 144 17.51 3.90 -0.26
C LYS A 144 18.81 4.48 -0.82
N VAL A 145 19.92 4.41 -0.07
CA VAL A 145 21.25 4.81 -0.54
C VAL A 145 21.74 3.85 -1.62
N ARG A 146 22.25 4.41 -2.72
CA ARG A 146 22.72 3.67 -3.91
C ARG A 146 24.19 3.96 -4.19
N HIS A 147 24.84 3.02 -4.88
CA HIS A 147 26.18 3.22 -5.44
C HIS A 147 26.23 4.50 -6.31
N LYS A 148 27.37 5.21 -6.27
CA LYS A 148 27.63 6.52 -6.89
C LYS A 148 26.84 7.72 -6.34
N GLN A 149 25.94 7.56 -5.37
CA GLN A 149 25.37 8.72 -4.69
C GLN A 149 26.40 9.46 -3.84
N ASN A 150 26.16 10.75 -3.65
CA ASN A 150 26.99 11.67 -2.89
C ASN A 150 26.42 11.85 -1.48
N ILE A 151 27.23 11.63 -0.46
CA ILE A 151 26.88 11.75 0.96
C ILE A 151 27.77 12.76 1.68
N CYS A 152 27.26 13.35 2.76
CA CYS A 152 27.99 14.29 3.60
C CYS A 152 28.75 13.53 4.69
N THR A 153 30.06 13.75 4.77
CA THR A 153 30.94 13.23 5.83
C THR A 153 31.78 14.34 6.42
N MET A 154 32.31 14.12 7.62
CA MET A 154 33.25 15.05 8.24
C MET A 154 34.59 15.10 7.47
N ARG A 155 35.10 16.31 7.29
CA ARG A 155 36.44 16.56 6.74
C ARG A 155 37.50 16.49 7.84
N ALA A 156 38.10 15.31 8.04
CA ALA A 156 39.24 15.17 8.95
C ALA A 156 40.54 15.76 8.37
N PRO A 157 41.46 16.32 9.20
CA PRO A 157 41.28 16.62 10.62
C PRO A 157 40.67 18.02 10.81
N TYR A 158 39.39 18.09 11.17
CA TYR A 158 38.76 19.34 11.58
C TYR A 158 39.18 19.64 13.02
N SER A 159 40.02 20.64 13.23
CA SER A 159 40.32 21.21 14.56
C SER A 159 39.74 22.61 14.65
N LYS A 160 39.60 23.14 15.88
CA LYS A 160 39.22 24.54 16.10
C LYS A 160 40.23 25.54 15.50
N GLU A 161 41.44 25.09 15.22
CA GLU A 161 42.56 25.90 14.71
C GLU A 161 42.61 25.87 13.17
N THR A 162 42.24 24.75 12.53
CA THR A 162 42.35 24.59 11.07
C THR A 162 41.14 25.10 10.28
N LYS A 163 40.06 25.53 10.95
CA LYS A 163 38.80 26.10 10.41
C LYS A 163 38.66 26.05 8.88
N PHE A 164 38.35 24.87 8.34
CA PHE A 164 38.02 24.75 6.93
C PHE A 164 36.76 25.57 6.60
N LEU A 165 36.77 26.30 5.48
CA LEU A 165 35.60 27.05 4.97
C LEU A 165 34.34 26.19 4.77
N ASP A 166 34.51 24.87 4.66
CA ASP A 166 33.43 23.90 4.81
C ASP A 166 33.94 22.71 5.66
N PRO A 167 33.38 22.46 6.86
CA PRO A 167 33.72 21.31 7.71
C PRO A 167 33.29 19.97 7.12
N VAL A 168 32.35 19.99 6.17
CA VAL A 168 31.78 18.81 5.54
C VAL A 168 32.42 18.62 4.17
N ARG A 169 32.71 17.37 3.83
CA ARG A 169 33.08 16.98 2.48
C ARG A 169 32.00 16.09 1.89
N THR A 170 31.82 16.20 0.58
CA THR A 170 30.96 15.30 -0.18
C THR A 170 31.77 14.08 -0.61
N GLU A 171 31.35 12.90 -0.18
CA GLU A 171 31.97 11.62 -0.54
C GLU A 171 31.03 10.79 -1.41
N ARG A 172 31.61 10.02 -2.33
CA ARG A 172 30.85 9.15 -3.24
C ARG A 172 30.77 7.74 -2.66
N VAL A 173 29.55 7.22 -2.57
CA VAL A 173 29.27 5.84 -2.12
C VAL A 173 29.86 4.84 -3.12
N THR A 174 30.87 4.07 -2.69
CA THR A 174 31.51 3.02 -3.47
C THR A 174 30.83 1.67 -3.27
N ARG A 175 30.33 1.38 -2.07
CA ARG A 175 29.65 0.11 -1.76
C ARG A 175 28.48 0.33 -0.82
N VAL A 176 27.38 -0.37 -1.07
CA VAL A 176 26.27 -0.56 -0.14
C VAL A 176 26.07 -2.06 0.01
N LYS A 177 26.22 -2.58 1.22
CA LYS A 177 26.11 -4.03 1.51
C LYS A 177 25.02 -4.23 2.55
N LYS A 178 23.94 -4.92 2.16
CA LYS A 178 22.94 -5.43 3.11
C LYS A 178 23.52 -6.64 3.84
N ILE A 179 23.33 -6.70 5.15
CA ILE A 179 23.85 -7.73 6.03
C ILE A 179 22.67 -8.27 6.84
N GLU A 180 22.36 -9.56 6.66
CA GLU A 180 21.40 -10.27 7.49
C GLU A 180 22.14 -11.13 8.52
N LEU A 181 21.73 -11.02 9.78
CA LEU A 181 22.41 -11.61 10.92
C LEU A 181 21.66 -12.85 11.43
N LYS A 182 22.35 -13.99 11.51
CA LYS A 182 21.79 -15.27 11.99
C LYS A 182 21.24 -15.20 13.42
N LYS A 183 21.75 -14.29 14.25
CA LYS A 183 21.26 -13.97 15.59
C LYS A 183 21.06 -12.44 15.69
N PRO A 184 20.04 -11.95 16.41
CA PRO A 184 19.92 -10.52 16.69
C PRO A 184 21.14 -10.03 17.49
N ILE A 185 21.66 -8.86 17.15
CA ILE A 185 22.69 -8.15 17.93
C ILE A 185 22.10 -6.90 18.55
N GLU A 186 22.75 -6.36 19.56
CA GLU A 186 22.38 -5.06 20.12
C GLU A 186 22.74 -3.93 19.15
N VAL A 187 21.80 -2.98 19.08
CA VAL A 187 21.94 -1.70 18.40
C VAL A 187 21.48 -0.60 19.36
N TYR A 188 22.01 0.59 19.14
CA TYR A 188 22.12 1.69 20.05
C TYR A 188 21.66 2.98 19.38
N ASN A 189 21.25 3.99 20.14
CA ASN A 189 21.03 5.33 19.61
C ASN A 189 21.18 6.39 20.70
N LEU A 190 21.41 7.64 20.30
CA LEU A 190 21.53 8.79 21.20
C LEU A 190 20.52 9.88 20.82
N GLY A 191 19.61 10.21 21.74
CA GLY A 191 18.78 11.40 21.62
C GLY A 191 19.60 12.63 21.96
N VAL A 192 19.73 13.57 21.02
CA VAL A 192 20.67 14.70 21.09
C VAL A 192 19.90 16.03 20.96
N SER A 193 20.29 17.05 21.73
CA SER A 193 19.61 18.35 21.73
C SER A 193 19.79 19.16 20.44
N GLN A 194 18.83 20.07 20.19
CA GLN A 194 18.81 21.15 19.18
C GLN A 194 18.87 20.76 17.70
N ASN A 195 19.71 19.82 17.28
CA ASN A 195 19.89 19.46 15.88
C ASN A 195 19.42 18.02 15.58
N GLU A 196 19.14 17.23 16.63
CA GLU A 196 18.75 15.82 16.57
C GLU A 196 19.69 14.88 15.77
N ASP A 197 20.86 15.38 15.38
CA ASP A 197 21.93 14.64 14.68
C ASP A 197 23.21 14.50 15.52
N PHE A 198 24.07 13.58 15.09
CA PHE A 198 25.43 13.42 15.59
C PHE A 198 26.33 12.80 14.52
N VAL A 199 27.65 12.89 14.73
CA VAL A 199 28.63 12.25 13.84
C VAL A 199 28.97 10.84 14.33
N ALA A 200 28.72 9.84 13.49
CA ALA A 200 29.11 8.45 13.71
C ALA A 200 29.98 7.94 12.54
N SER A 201 31.15 7.41 12.85
CA SER A 201 32.12 6.84 11.89
C SER A 201 32.45 7.78 10.71
N ASN A 202 32.48 9.10 10.99
CA ASN A 202 32.59 10.24 10.07
C ASN A 202 31.34 10.60 9.22
N PHE A 203 30.21 9.90 9.38
CA PHE A 203 28.93 10.22 8.71
C PHE A 203 28.06 11.06 9.63
N ILE A 204 27.25 11.95 9.05
CA ILE A 204 26.25 12.73 9.78
C ILE A 204 24.92 11.97 9.69
N ILE A 205 24.33 11.64 10.84
CA ILE A 205 23.16 10.76 10.99
C ILE A 205 22.13 11.36 11.94
N HIS A 206 20.84 11.09 11.72
CA HIS A 206 19.72 11.72 12.43
C HIS A 206 18.92 10.72 13.28
N ASN A 207 18.39 11.19 14.40
CA ASN A 207 17.41 10.44 15.19
C ASN A 207 16.16 10.05 14.39
N CYS A 208 15.51 8.94 14.73
CA CYS A 208 14.43 8.38 13.91
C CYS A 208 13.08 8.35 14.64
N GLY A 209 12.12 9.05 14.04
CA GLY A 209 10.74 9.21 14.47
C GLY A 209 9.98 10.02 13.41
N ARG A 210 8.65 10.14 13.55
CA ARG A 210 7.83 11.03 12.69
C ARG A 210 7.71 12.46 13.25
N ALA A 211 7.98 12.61 14.54
CA ALA A 211 8.07 13.90 15.22
C ALA A 211 9.46 14.51 14.97
N GLY A 212 9.52 15.84 14.81
CA GLY A 212 10.70 16.60 14.39
C GLY A 212 10.79 16.72 12.87
N ARG A 213 10.79 17.95 12.34
CA ARG A 213 11.09 18.22 10.91
C ARG A 213 12.57 18.55 10.76
N PRO A 214 13.40 17.68 10.14
CA PRO A 214 14.88 17.81 10.13
C PRO A 214 15.49 19.06 9.47
N ALA A 215 14.67 19.97 8.92
CA ALA A 215 15.11 21.24 8.33
C ALA A 215 14.57 22.48 9.08
N TYR A 216 13.59 22.30 9.98
CA TYR A 216 12.80 23.39 10.56
C TYR A 216 12.81 23.39 12.08
N ASP A 217 12.75 22.20 12.70
CA ASP A 217 12.55 22.05 14.14
C ASP A 217 13.83 21.62 14.84
N THR A 218 13.98 22.04 16.10
CA THR A 218 15.12 21.69 16.96
C THR A 218 14.85 20.53 17.91
N GLU A 219 13.59 20.09 17.95
CA GLU A 219 13.09 18.96 18.74
C GLU A 219 11.79 18.43 18.10
N GLY A 220 11.52 17.14 18.28
CA GLY A 220 10.26 16.50 17.89
C GLY A 220 9.41 16.04 19.09
N GLU A 221 8.14 16.42 19.13
CA GLU A 221 7.21 15.96 20.17
C GLU A 221 6.29 14.83 19.68
N ALA A 222 6.42 13.64 20.28
CA ALA A 222 5.46 12.54 20.12
C ALA A 222 4.62 12.39 21.39
N ILE A 223 3.33 12.74 21.32
CA ILE A 223 2.41 12.77 22.45
C ILE A 223 1.38 11.65 22.29
N ILE A 224 1.28 10.78 23.29
CA ILE A 224 0.20 9.80 23.42
C ILE A 224 -0.88 10.39 24.34
N LEU A 225 -2.15 10.34 23.92
CA LEU A 225 -3.29 10.80 24.71
C LEU A 225 -4.13 9.61 25.21
N PRO A 226 -3.81 9.03 26.39
CA PRO A 226 -4.62 7.97 26.98
C PRO A 226 -5.96 8.50 27.50
N LYS A 227 -7.03 7.70 27.38
CA LYS A 227 -8.38 8.10 27.82
C LYS A 227 -8.61 7.91 29.32
N ASN A 228 -7.80 7.09 29.96
CA ASN A 228 -7.87 6.76 31.38
C ASN A 228 -6.48 6.34 31.89
N LYS A 229 -6.34 6.19 33.21
CA LYS A 229 -5.06 5.83 33.83
C LYS A 229 -4.50 4.48 33.34
N ALA A 230 -5.36 3.47 33.13
CA ALA A 230 -4.91 2.16 32.64
C ALA A 230 -4.34 2.23 31.21
N GLU A 231 -4.90 3.07 30.32
CA GLU A 231 -4.31 3.34 29.01
C GLU A 231 -3.00 4.13 29.11
N ALA A 232 -2.85 5.00 30.12
CA ALA A 232 -1.61 5.75 30.36
C ALA A 232 -0.47 4.83 30.82
N ASP A 233 -0.76 3.97 31.80
CA ASP A 233 0.17 2.97 32.33
C ASP A 233 0.55 1.98 31.22
N TYR A 234 -0.44 1.46 30.46
CA TYR A 234 -0.19 0.61 29.29
C TYR A 234 0.72 1.29 28.25
N ALA A 235 0.48 2.57 27.92
CA ALA A 235 1.30 3.28 26.95
C ALA A 235 2.73 3.54 27.44
N LEU A 236 2.90 3.87 28.72
CA LEU A 236 4.20 4.05 29.33
C LEU A 236 5.01 2.73 29.32
N GLU A 237 4.38 1.63 29.69
CA GLU A 237 5.03 0.32 29.77
C GLU A 237 5.28 -0.32 28.41
N ASN A 238 4.35 -0.22 27.46
CA ASN A 238 4.41 -0.95 26.19
C ASN A 238 4.91 -0.10 25.02
N TYR A 239 4.51 1.17 24.90
CA TYR A 239 4.94 2.03 23.78
C TYR A 239 6.18 2.87 24.07
N ILE A 240 6.40 3.27 25.33
CA ILE A 240 7.56 4.11 25.70
C ILE A 240 8.72 3.26 26.23
N ARG A 241 8.43 2.29 27.11
CA ARG A 241 9.44 1.40 27.73
C ARG A 241 9.53 0.00 27.10
N GLY A 242 8.51 -0.42 26.36
CA GLY A 242 8.37 -1.80 25.88
C GLY A 242 9.20 -2.09 24.64
N GLU A 243 9.48 -3.38 24.42
CA GLU A 243 10.12 -3.85 23.18
C GLU A 243 9.09 -3.99 22.02
N PRO A 244 9.48 -3.73 20.77
CA PRO A 244 8.63 -3.99 19.61
C PRO A 244 8.29 -5.47 19.44
N GLU A 245 7.11 -5.77 18.89
CA GLU A 245 6.61 -7.14 18.79
C GLU A 245 7.49 -8.05 17.92
N LYS A 246 7.56 -9.33 18.31
CA LYS A 246 8.18 -10.36 17.48
C LYS A 246 7.37 -10.53 16.19
N VAL A 247 8.06 -10.45 15.04
CA VAL A 247 7.44 -10.69 13.73
C VAL A 247 7.14 -12.19 13.57
N TYR A 248 5.86 -12.53 13.43
CA TYR A 248 5.37 -13.89 13.16
C TYR A 248 4.78 -14.01 11.75
N SER A 249 5.08 -15.12 11.08
CA SER A 249 4.53 -15.42 9.76
C SER A 249 3.00 -15.54 9.80
N LYS A 250 2.33 -14.84 8.88
CA LYS A 250 0.87 -14.94 8.66
C LYS A 250 0.49 -15.89 7.53
N LEU A 251 1.45 -16.67 7.03
CA LEU A 251 1.23 -17.60 5.92
C LEU A 251 0.27 -18.75 6.28
N GLY A 252 0.24 -19.21 7.53
CA GLY A 252 -0.59 -20.35 7.97
C GLY A 252 -2.10 -20.09 8.08
N VAL A 253 -2.65 -19.16 7.29
CA VAL A 253 -4.09 -18.85 7.22
C VAL A 253 -4.58 -19.16 5.81
N GLU A 254 -5.64 -19.97 5.71
CA GLU A 254 -6.11 -20.56 4.45
C GLU A 254 -6.38 -19.56 3.29
N PRO A 255 -6.92 -18.34 3.52
CA PRO A 255 -7.04 -17.31 2.49
C PRO A 255 -5.73 -16.88 1.85
N VAL A 256 -4.66 -16.78 2.63
CA VAL A 256 -3.34 -16.40 2.13
C VAL A 256 -2.73 -17.56 1.33
N LEU A 257 -2.90 -18.78 1.82
CA LEU A 257 -2.37 -19.99 1.16
C LEU A 257 -3.01 -20.23 -0.20
N ARG A 258 -4.33 -20.18 -0.34
CA ARG A 258 -5.00 -20.56 -1.60
C ARG A 258 -4.59 -19.72 -2.81
N MET A 259 -4.38 -18.42 -2.62
CA MET A 259 -3.91 -17.52 -3.68
C MET A 259 -2.45 -17.86 -4.07
N HIS A 260 -1.56 -18.07 -3.09
CA HIS A 260 -0.18 -18.43 -3.36
C HIS A 260 -0.01 -19.84 -3.96
N VAL A 261 -0.80 -20.82 -3.53
CA VAL A 261 -0.80 -22.17 -4.10
C VAL A 261 -1.21 -22.14 -5.56
N LEU A 262 -2.30 -21.46 -5.91
CA LEU A 262 -2.70 -21.33 -7.31
C LEU A 262 -1.63 -20.59 -8.12
N ALA A 263 -1.00 -19.55 -7.58
CA ALA A 263 0.07 -18.83 -8.26
C ALA A 263 1.33 -19.69 -8.52
N LEU A 264 1.75 -20.53 -7.56
CA LEU A 264 2.92 -21.43 -7.68
C LEU A 264 2.68 -22.58 -8.68
N ILE A 265 1.44 -23.06 -8.78
CA ILE A 265 1.02 -24.02 -9.81
C ILE A 265 0.91 -23.31 -11.16
N ALA A 266 0.36 -22.09 -11.21
CA ALA A 266 0.19 -21.30 -12.43
C ALA A 266 1.52 -20.90 -13.10
N SER A 267 2.54 -20.57 -12.29
CA SER A 267 3.91 -20.28 -12.76
C SER A 267 4.66 -21.51 -13.28
N GLY A 268 4.16 -22.72 -13.01
CA GLY A 268 4.83 -23.98 -13.37
C GLY A 268 6.06 -24.30 -12.53
N THR A 269 6.31 -23.58 -11.44
CA THR A 269 7.48 -23.80 -10.56
C THR A 269 7.30 -24.98 -9.60
N THR A 270 6.07 -25.43 -9.37
CA THR A 270 5.74 -26.57 -8.50
C THR A 270 4.86 -27.58 -9.27
N PRO A 271 5.44 -28.41 -10.16
CA PRO A 271 4.68 -29.34 -10.99
C PRO A 271 4.13 -30.55 -10.22
N THR A 272 4.63 -30.86 -9.02
CA THR A 272 4.10 -31.91 -8.14
C THR A 272 3.67 -31.36 -6.78
N ARG A 273 2.86 -32.14 -6.05
CA ARG A 273 2.55 -31.88 -4.63
C ARG A 273 3.82 -31.78 -3.78
N LYS A 274 4.85 -32.56 -4.07
CA LYS A 274 6.13 -32.54 -3.36
C LYS A 274 6.87 -31.21 -3.52
N ASP A 275 7.00 -30.71 -4.75
CA ASP A 275 7.65 -29.41 -5.02
C ASP A 275 6.94 -28.26 -4.28
N LEU A 276 5.61 -28.33 -4.19
CA LEU A 276 4.81 -27.36 -3.44
C LEU A 276 5.11 -27.43 -1.93
N MET A 277 5.20 -28.64 -1.36
CA MET A 277 5.60 -28.84 0.04
C MET A 277 7.01 -28.32 0.32
N ASP A 278 7.97 -28.63 -0.55
CA ASP A 278 9.38 -28.20 -0.44
C ASP A 278 9.50 -26.67 -0.54
N PHE A 279 8.68 -26.00 -1.37
CA PHE A 279 8.58 -24.54 -1.35
C PHE A 279 8.11 -24.02 0.01
N PHE A 280 7.03 -24.57 0.57
CA PHE A 280 6.50 -24.14 1.86
C PHE A 280 7.45 -24.44 3.04
N PHE A 281 8.24 -25.50 2.98
CA PHE A 281 9.29 -25.83 3.95
C PHE A 281 10.38 -24.75 4.06
N ASN A 282 10.67 -24.06 2.95
CA ASN A 282 11.66 -22.98 2.92
C ASN A 282 11.11 -21.60 3.36
N THR A 283 9.86 -21.53 3.83
CA THR A 283 9.23 -20.27 4.25
C THR A 283 9.52 -19.89 5.71
N LEU A 284 9.36 -18.61 6.04
CA LEU A 284 9.41 -18.12 7.42
C LEU A 284 8.43 -18.84 8.35
N TYR A 285 7.30 -19.33 7.84
CA TYR A 285 6.36 -20.11 8.65
C TYR A 285 6.98 -21.40 9.14
N ALA A 286 7.53 -22.22 8.23
CA ALA A 286 8.13 -23.50 8.57
C ALA A 286 9.32 -23.32 9.53
N HIS A 287 10.18 -22.32 9.28
CA HIS A 287 11.29 -21.98 10.18
C HIS A 287 10.83 -21.54 11.58
N GLN A 288 9.67 -20.89 11.72
CA GLN A 288 9.16 -20.41 13.01
C GLN A 288 8.38 -21.46 13.79
N TYR A 289 7.43 -22.15 13.13
CA TYR A 289 6.47 -23.00 13.79
C TYR A 289 6.90 -24.47 13.86
N LYS A 290 7.76 -24.94 12.93
CA LYS A 290 8.24 -26.33 12.78
C LYS A 290 7.17 -27.42 12.59
N ASP A 291 5.90 -27.13 12.87
CA ASP A 291 4.73 -27.94 12.57
C ASP A 291 4.33 -27.78 11.09
N LEU A 292 4.66 -28.81 10.30
CA LEU A 292 4.32 -28.92 8.88
C LEU A 292 2.93 -29.55 8.67
N SER A 293 2.47 -30.39 9.60
CA SER A 293 1.20 -31.13 9.52
C SER A 293 0.01 -30.19 9.34
N LYS A 294 0.02 -29.04 10.01
CA LYS A 294 -1.00 -28.01 9.83
C LYS A 294 -0.99 -27.38 8.43
N ILE A 295 0.18 -27.11 7.85
CA ILE A 295 0.28 -26.61 6.47
C ILE A 295 -0.19 -27.68 5.49
N GLU A 296 0.26 -28.93 5.63
CA GLU A 296 -0.12 -30.01 4.73
C GLU A 296 -1.64 -30.25 4.72
N GLY A 297 -2.28 -30.20 5.88
CA GLY A 297 -3.74 -30.28 6.00
C GLY A 297 -4.46 -29.12 5.28
N ILE A 298 -3.93 -27.90 5.34
CA ILE A 298 -4.48 -26.76 4.58
C ILE A 298 -4.24 -26.94 3.08
N LEU A 299 -3.01 -27.29 2.66
CA LEU A 299 -2.66 -27.49 1.26
C LEU A 299 -3.51 -28.59 0.61
N THR A 300 -3.78 -29.67 1.32
CA THR A 300 -4.66 -30.76 0.86
C THR A 300 -6.09 -30.25 0.59
N ARG A 301 -6.67 -29.41 1.47
CA ARG A 301 -7.98 -28.79 1.25
C ARG A 301 -7.96 -27.80 0.10
N VAL A 302 -6.92 -26.98 0.01
CA VAL A 302 -6.75 -25.96 -1.05
C VAL A 302 -6.61 -26.63 -2.42
N ILE A 303 -5.77 -27.65 -2.58
CA ILE A 303 -5.62 -28.38 -3.85
C ILE A 303 -6.93 -29.02 -4.27
N LYS A 304 -7.67 -29.64 -3.32
CA LYS A 304 -9.01 -30.17 -3.60
C LYS A 304 -9.96 -29.08 -4.09
N MET A 305 -10.07 -27.96 -3.36
CA MET A 305 -10.91 -26.82 -3.75
C MET A 305 -10.55 -26.26 -5.14
N LEU A 306 -9.25 -26.15 -5.46
CA LEU A 306 -8.79 -25.67 -6.78
C LEU A 306 -9.13 -26.65 -7.92
N ARG A 307 -9.20 -27.95 -7.65
CA ARG A 307 -9.70 -28.96 -8.60
C ARG A 307 -11.22 -28.91 -8.74
N ASP A 308 -11.94 -28.84 -7.62
CA ASP A 308 -13.41 -28.72 -7.59
C ASP A 308 -13.89 -27.47 -8.34
N TYR A 309 -13.07 -26.40 -8.39
CA TYR A 309 -13.34 -25.17 -9.15
C TYR A 309 -12.83 -25.21 -10.61
N GLY A 310 -12.13 -26.27 -11.03
CA GLY A 310 -11.56 -26.40 -12.38
C GLY A 310 -10.39 -25.47 -12.67
N PHE A 311 -9.62 -25.06 -11.64
CA PHE A 311 -8.43 -24.20 -11.78
C PHE A 311 -7.13 -24.99 -11.87
N VAL A 312 -7.13 -26.21 -11.33
CA VAL A 312 -5.98 -27.14 -11.37
C VAL A 312 -6.45 -28.52 -11.82
N GLU A 313 -5.68 -29.14 -12.69
CA GLU A 313 -5.83 -30.50 -13.20
C GLU A 313 -4.63 -31.36 -12.78
N GLY A 314 -4.76 -32.69 -12.81
CA GLY A 314 -3.69 -33.59 -12.42
C GLY A 314 -4.07 -35.06 -12.41
N SER A 315 -3.14 -35.92 -12.82
CA SER A 315 -3.21 -37.37 -12.66
C SER A 315 -2.79 -37.77 -11.24
N GLY A 316 -3.65 -38.50 -10.51
CA GLY A 316 -3.35 -38.96 -9.14
C GLY A 316 -4.56 -39.08 -8.20
N GLY A 317 -5.72 -38.55 -8.58
CA GLY A 317 -6.95 -38.61 -7.78
C GLY A 317 -7.60 -40.00 -7.76
N SER A 318 -7.07 -40.93 -6.97
CA SER A 318 -7.86 -42.08 -6.52
C SER A 318 -9.06 -41.58 -5.69
N GLN A 319 -10.27 -42.05 -6.03
CA GLN A 319 -11.48 -41.70 -5.28
C GLN A 319 -11.30 -42.10 -3.82
N ASP A 320 -11.56 -41.15 -2.91
CA ASP A 320 -11.46 -41.39 -1.48
C ASP A 320 -12.74 -42.10 -1.01
N ASP A 321 -12.73 -43.43 -1.05
CA ASP A 321 -13.89 -44.30 -0.75
C ASP A 321 -14.33 -44.26 0.72
N GLY A 322 -13.52 -43.64 1.60
CA GLY A 322 -13.82 -43.48 3.02
C GLY A 322 -13.33 -44.64 3.90
N SER A 323 -12.79 -45.71 3.33
CA SER A 323 -12.17 -46.79 4.10
C SER A 323 -10.96 -46.30 4.93
N PRO A 324 -10.85 -46.71 6.21
CA PRO A 324 -9.77 -46.29 7.10
C PRO A 324 -8.42 -46.98 6.81
N PHE A 325 -8.34 -47.84 5.79
CA PHE A 325 -7.18 -48.67 5.51
C PHE A 325 -6.67 -48.46 4.08
N LYS A 326 -5.65 -47.61 3.92
CA LYS A 326 -5.03 -47.32 2.62
C LYS A 326 -3.71 -48.07 2.47
N PRO A 327 -3.52 -48.90 1.43
CA PRO A 327 -2.26 -49.57 1.15
C PRO A 327 -1.09 -48.58 1.02
N ALA A 328 0.12 -48.99 1.45
CA ALA A 328 1.32 -48.15 1.36
C ALA A 328 1.62 -47.67 -0.07
N THR A 329 1.22 -48.42 -1.09
CA THR A 329 1.31 -48.05 -2.51
C THR A 329 0.47 -46.81 -2.87
N GLN A 330 -0.68 -46.59 -2.23
CA GLN A 330 -1.49 -45.38 -2.43
C GLN A 330 -0.91 -44.15 -1.72
N LEU A 331 -0.11 -44.34 -0.66
CA LEU A 331 0.59 -43.25 0.01
C LEU A 331 1.75 -42.72 -0.85
N LEU A 332 2.51 -43.63 -1.48
CA LEU A 332 3.58 -43.26 -2.42
C LEU A 332 3.03 -42.52 -3.66
N GLN A 333 1.89 -42.95 -4.20
CA GLN A 333 1.23 -42.28 -5.34
C GLN A 333 0.75 -40.85 -5.03
N ARG A 334 0.60 -40.45 -3.76
CA ARG A 334 0.28 -39.06 -3.40
C ARG A 334 1.46 -38.11 -3.56
N GLU A 335 2.71 -38.58 -3.52
CA GLU A 335 3.88 -37.70 -3.65
C GLU A 335 4.13 -37.28 -5.10
N GLU A 336 3.88 -38.18 -6.06
CA GLU A 336 3.98 -37.93 -7.51
C GLU A 336 2.71 -37.28 -8.11
N GLU A 337 1.79 -36.82 -7.25
CA GLU A 337 0.56 -36.15 -7.66
C GLU A 337 0.86 -34.89 -8.48
N GLY A 338 0.63 -34.99 -9.79
CA GLY A 338 0.88 -33.91 -10.74
C GLY A 338 -0.10 -32.75 -10.56
N LEU A 339 0.41 -31.52 -10.65
CA LEU A 339 -0.34 -30.29 -10.55
C LEU A 339 -0.11 -29.43 -11.80
N LYS A 340 -1.15 -29.27 -12.62
CA LYS A 340 -1.14 -28.41 -13.81
C LYS A 340 -2.25 -27.37 -13.73
N PRO A 341 -1.98 -26.08 -14.01
CA PRO A 341 -3.01 -25.06 -14.03
C PRO A 341 -3.88 -25.21 -15.29
N THR A 342 -5.19 -25.02 -15.17
CA THR A 342 -6.06 -24.85 -16.35
C THR A 342 -5.87 -23.45 -16.96
N LEU A 343 -6.37 -23.21 -18.17
CA LEU A 343 -6.33 -21.86 -18.77
C LEU A 343 -7.03 -20.82 -17.89
N ILE A 344 -8.17 -21.19 -17.29
CA ILE A 344 -8.91 -20.34 -16.35
C ILE A 344 -8.11 -20.18 -15.05
N GLY A 345 -7.58 -21.25 -14.46
CA GLY A 345 -6.80 -21.18 -13.22
C GLY A 345 -5.54 -20.32 -13.36
N ARG A 346 -4.83 -20.41 -14.49
CA ARG A 346 -3.72 -19.52 -14.82
C ARG A 346 -4.19 -18.06 -14.91
N ARG A 347 -5.31 -17.79 -15.59
CA ARG A 347 -5.83 -16.41 -15.70
C ARG A 347 -6.26 -15.83 -14.35
N VAL A 348 -6.84 -16.64 -13.46
CA VAL A 348 -7.18 -16.23 -12.09
C VAL A 348 -5.93 -15.80 -11.31
N ALA A 349 -4.83 -16.53 -11.43
CA ALA A 349 -3.53 -16.15 -10.84
C ALA A 349 -2.96 -14.86 -11.45
N GLU A 350 -2.99 -14.71 -12.78
CA GLU A 350 -2.56 -13.50 -13.49
C GLU A 350 -3.37 -12.25 -13.12
N LEU A 351 -4.67 -12.42 -12.89
CA LEU A 351 -5.57 -11.35 -12.44
C LEU A 351 -5.39 -11.02 -10.95
N TYR A 352 -4.59 -11.80 -10.21
CA TYR A 352 -4.35 -11.69 -8.78
C TYR A 352 -5.62 -11.80 -7.91
N LEU A 353 -6.60 -12.58 -8.39
CA LEU A 353 -7.86 -12.82 -7.66
C LEU A 353 -7.75 -13.98 -6.66
N ASP A 354 -8.52 -13.88 -5.59
CA ASP A 354 -8.78 -15.01 -4.71
C ASP A 354 -9.56 -16.12 -5.46
N PRO A 355 -9.17 -17.40 -5.37
CA PRO A 355 -9.89 -18.50 -6.01
C PRO A 355 -11.38 -18.58 -5.65
N ILE A 356 -11.79 -18.20 -4.44
CA ILE A 356 -13.21 -18.18 -4.04
C ILE A 356 -13.96 -17.08 -4.80
N THR A 357 -13.38 -15.88 -4.90
CA THR A 357 -13.94 -14.77 -5.67
C THR A 357 -14.05 -15.12 -7.15
N ALA A 358 -12.98 -15.68 -7.73
CA ALA A 358 -12.99 -16.09 -9.12
C ALA A 358 -14.07 -17.15 -9.41
N ASN A 359 -14.16 -18.21 -8.60
CA ASN A 359 -15.18 -19.24 -8.77
C ASN A 359 -16.60 -18.67 -8.62
N LYS A 360 -16.83 -17.76 -7.67
CA LYS A 360 -18.10 -17.06 -7.51
C LYS A 360 -18.48 -16.28 -8.77
N ILE A 361 -17.57 -15.46 -9.31
CA ILE A 361 -17.82 -14.70 -10.54
C ILE A 361 -18.10 -15.65 -11.71
N ILE A 362 -17.32 -16.72 -11.88
CA ILE A 362 -17.50 -17.72 -12.96
C ILE A 362 -18.87 -18.41 -12.85
N ARG A 363 -19.29 -18.84 -11.66
CA ARG A 363 -20.60 -19.47 -11.44
C ARG A 363 -21.73 -18.52 -11.79
N ASN A 364 -21.67 -17.29 -11.30
CA ASN A 364 -22.72 -16.30 -11.51
C ASN A 364 -22.80 -15.86 -13.00
N LEU A 365 -21.67 -15.78 -13.71
CA LEU A 365 -21.63 -15.58 -15.17
C LEU A 365 -22.24 -16.76 -15.93
N LYS A 366 -21.88 -18.00 -15.57
CA LYS A 366 -22.46 -19.23 -16.16
C LYS A 366 -23.98 -19.29 -15.97
N GLU A 367 -24.47 -18.93 -14.79
CA GLU A 367 -25.91 -18.91 -14.49
C GLU A 367 -26.63 -17.79 -15.25
N ALA A 368 -26.02 -16.61 -15.39
CA ALA A 368 -26.58 -15.51 -16.18
C ALA A 368 -26.68 -15.87 -17.67
N ASP A 369 -25.64 -16.49 -18.24
CA ASP A 369 -25.59 -16.99 -19.61
C ASP A 369 -26.65 -18.09 -19.86
N ALA A 370 -26.70 -19.12 -19.01
CA ALA A 370 -27.67 -20.21 -19.08
C ALA A 370 -29.14 -19.74 -18.96
N LYS A 371 -29.39 -18.62 -18.26
CA LYS A 371 -30.71 -17.98 -18.14
C LYS A 371 -30.93 -16.85 -19.15
N SER A 372 -29.98 -16.61 -20.07
CA SER A 372 -29.98 -15.50 -21.04
C SER A 372 -30.26 -14.12 -20.41
N ARG A 373 -29.81 -13.92 -19.16
CA ARG A 373 -30.04 -12.69 -18.38
C ARG A 373 -29.19 -11.55 -18.91
N THR A 374 -29.79 -10.37 -19.08
CA THR A 374 -29.03 -9.15 -19.35
C THR A 374 -28.27 -8.73 -18.10
N LEU A 375 -26.96 -8.54 -18.21
CA LEU A 375 -26.11 -8.07 -17.11
C LEU A 375 -26.28 -6.55 -16.90
N GLU A 376 -27.17 -6.20 -15.97
CA GLU A 376 -27.45 -4.81 -15.59
C GLU A 376 -26.43 -4.24 -14.59
N LEU A 377 -26.47 -2.90 -14.41
CA LEU A 377 -25.50 -2.20 -13.57
C LEU A 377 -25.51 -2.71 -12.13
N PHE A 378 -26.65 -2.65 -11.45
CA PHE A 378 -26.70 -2.90 -10.01
C PHE A 378 -26.40 -4.37 -9.65
N PRO A 379 -26.97 -5.40 -10.33
CA PRO A 379 -26.64 -6.80 -10.07
C PRO A 379 -25.15 -7.14 -10.27
N VAL A 380 -24.51 -6.60 -11.30
CA VAL A 380 -23.07 -6.80 -11.55
C VAL A 380 -22.25 -6.10 -10.47
N LEU A 381 -22.60 -4.87 -10.07
CA LEU A 381 -21.93 -4.17 -8.97
C LEU A 381 -22.10 -4.92 -7.65
N HIS A 382 -23.27 -5.49 -7.37
CA HIS A 382 -23.51 -6.29 -6.18
C HIS A 382 -22.63 -7.55 -6.17
N MET A 383 -22.63 -8.32 -7.26
CA MET A 383 -21.78 -9.53 -7.41
C MET A 383 -20.31 -9.25 -7.07
N VAL A 384 -19.73 -8.19 -7.66
CA VAL A 384 -18.32 -7.85 -7.42
C VAL A 384 -18.10 -7.14 -6.07
N SER A 385 -19.11 -6.47 -5.52
CA SER A 385 -19.03 -5.90 -4.17
C SER A 385 -19.08 -6.96 -3.08
N ASN A 386 -19.76 -8.08 -3.34
CA ASN A 386 -19.85 -9.23 -2.45
C ASN A 386 -18.66 -10.20 -2.66
N THR A 387 -17.44 -9.66 -2.71
CA THR A 387 -16.18 -10.41 -2.89
C THR A 387 -15.21 -10.14 -1.73
N LEU A 388 -14.14 -10.93 -1.62
CA LEU A 388 -13.16 -10.77 -0.54
C LEU A 388 -12.31 -9.51 -0.71
N GLU A 389 -12.01 -9.16 -1.95
CA GLU A 389 -11.26 -8.01 -2.43
C GLU A 389 -11.97 -6.68 -2.16
N MET A 390 -13.29 -6.71 -2.00
CA MET A 390 -14.07 -5.53 -1.61
C MET A 390 -14.03 -5.26 -0.10
N ARG A 391 -13.49 -6.15 0.73
CA ARG A 391 -13.50 -5.98 2.20
C ARG A 391 -12.46 -4.93 2.66
N PRO A 392 -12.71 -4.18 3.75
CA PRO A 392 -13.96 -4.13 4.52
C PRO A 392 -15.07 -3.41 3.75
N LEU A 393 -16.30 -3.92 3.82
CA LEU A 393 -17.47 -3.37 3.13
C LEU A 393 -17.99 -2.09 3.82
N MET A 394 -18.71 -1.24 3.07
CA MET A 394 -19.32 -0.03 3.64
C MET A 394 -20.38 -0.39 4.70
N ASN A 395 -20.37 0.28 5.84
CA ASN A 395 -21.32 0.01 6.92
C ASN A 395 -22.74 0.46 6.55
N VAL A 396 -23.74 -0.36 6.89
CA VAL A 396 -25.17 0.01 6.84
C VAL A 396 -25.52 0.70 8.16
N ARG A 397 -25.87 1.98 8.14
CA ARG A 397 -26.41 2.66 9.33
C ARG A 397 -27.92 2.40 9.42
N LYS A 398 -28.52 2.60 10.59
CA LYS A 398 -29.98 2.44 10.80
C LYS A 398 -30.81 3.16 9.72
N LYS A 399 -30.49 4.43 9.41
CA LYS A 399 -31.18 5.22 8.38
C LYS A 399 -31.02 4.70 6.94
N ASP A 400 -30.08 3.79 6.69
CA ASP A 400 -29.87 3.17 5.38
C ASP A 400 -30.54 1.78 5.30
N GLN A 401 -31.02 1.19 6.41
CA GLN A 401 -31.56 -0.18 6.43
C GLN A 401 -32.83 -0.33 5.60
N ASP A 402 -33.80 0.57 5.78
CA ASP A 402 -35.07 0.52 5.05
C ASP A 402 -34.83 0.60 3.53
N THR A 403 -33.97 1.53 3.09
CA THR A 403 -33.54 1.64 1.69
C THR A 403 -32.83 0.37 1.19
N MET A 404 -32.03 -0.32 2.02
CA MET A 404 -31.40 -1.57 1.59
C MET A 404 -32.43 -2.70 1.44
N ASN A 405 -33.45 -2.75 2.30
CA ASN A 405 -34.53 -3.72 2.21
C ASN A 405 -35.44 -3.44 0.99
N GLU A 406 -35.75 -2.17 0.70
CA GLU A 406 -36.47 -1.74 -0.51
C GLU A 406 -35.72 -2.12 -1.79
N ILE A 407 -34.41 -1.85 -1.86
CA ILE A 407 -33.58 -2.23 -3.01
C ILE A 407 -33.52 -3.75 -3.14
N LEU A 408 -33.38 -4.49 -2.03
CA LEU A 408 -33.38 -5.95 -2.05
C LEU A 408 -34.68 -6.50 -2.62
N ALA A 409 -35.84 -5.99 -2.18
CA ALA A 409 -37.15 -6.42 -2.68
C ALA A 409 -37.38 -6.06 -4.16
N ASN A 410 -36.90 -4.90 -4.61
CA ASN A 410 -37.05 -4.47 -6.00
C ASN A 410 -36.10 -5.22 -6.97
N GLU A 411 -34.89 -5.57 -6.53
CA GLU A 411 -33.84 -6.15 -7.37
C GLU A 411 -33.71 -7.68 -7.19
N GLU A 412 -34.47 -8.33 -6.30
CA GLU A 412 -34.30 -9.75 -5.94
C GLU A 412 -34.19 -10.69 -7.16
N GLN A 413 -35.00 -10.43 -8.19
CA GLN A 413 -35.03 -11.23 -9.42
C GLN A 413 -33.85 -10.95 -10.37
N SER A 414 -33.31 -9.72 -10.35
CA SER A 414 -32.20 -9.26 -11.20
C SER A 414 -30.84 -9.67 -10.64
N LEU A 415 -30.74 -9.84 -9.31
CA LEU A 415 -29.52 -10.20 -8.61
C LEU A 415 -28.91 -11.52 -9.12
N LEU A 416 -27.57 -11.54 -9.14
CA LEU A 416 -26.73 -12.68 -9.55
C LEU A 416 -26.27 -13.55 -8.36
N ASP A 417 -26.55 -13.10 -7.14
CA ASP A 417 -26.33 -13.84 -5.90
C ASP A 417 -27.68 -14.06 -5.24
N THR A 418 -27.94 -15.29 -4.77
CA THR A 418 -29.09 -15.55 -3.90
C THR A 418 -28.87 -14.88 -2.54
N PRO A 419 -29.85 -14.12 -2.00
CA PRO A 419 -29.75 -13.59 -0.65
C PRO A 419 -29.67 -14.73 0.38
N PRO A 420 -28.78 -14.65 1.39
CA PRO A 420 -28.78 -15.58 2.51
C PRO A 420 -30.01 -15.34 3.39
N ASN A 421 -30.30 -16.30 4.27
CA ASN A 421 -31.42 -16.16 5.19
C ASN A 421 -31.14 -14.98 6.15
N PRO A 422 -32.13 -14.12 6.50
CA PRO A 422 -31.95 -13.04 7.48
C PRO A 422 -31.38 -13.47 8.84
N TRP A 423 -31.51 -14.76 9.21
CA TRP A 423 -30.95 -15.33 10.44
C TRP A 423 -29.49 -15.83 10.28
N ASP A 424 -28.95 -15.86 9.06
CA ASP A 424 -27.58 -16.30 8.79
C ASP A 424 -26.55 -15.23 9.17
N ILE A 425 -25.41 -15.66 9.72
CA ILE A 425 -24.27 -14.79 10.07
C ILE A 425 -23.77 -13.96 8.86
N GLY A 426 -23.97 -14.46 7.63
CA GLY A 426 -23.59 -13.77 6.40
C GLY A 426 -24.54 -12.65 5.94
N TYR A 427 -25.73 -12.50 6.55
CA TYR A 427 -26.73 -11.54 6.08
C TYR A 427 -26.30 -10.07 6.25
N GLU A 428 -25.62 -9.72 7.35
CA GLU A 428 -25.10 -8.36 7.54
C GLU A 428 -24.04 -8.00 6.48
N ASP A 429 -23.13 -8.93 6.18
CA ASP A 429 -22.13 -8.76 5.11
C ASP A 429 -22.79 -8.60 3.73
N TYR A 430 -23.87 -9.34 3.46
CA TYR A 430 -24.65 -9.21 2.24
C TYR A 430 -25.29 -7.82 2.11
N LEU A 431 -25.93 -7.30 3.16
CA LEU A 431 -26.49 -5.94 3.18
C LEU A 431 -25.39 -4.86 3.05
N ARG A 432 -24.20 -5.07 3.62
CA ARG A 432 -23.05 -4.18 3.43
C ARG A 432 -22.50 -4.22 1.99
N ALA A 433 -22.57 -5.36 1.32
CA ALA A 433 -22.24 -5.48 -0.10
C ALA A 433 -23.27 -4.77 -0.98
N MET A 434 -24.57 -4.92 -0.70
CA MET A 434 -25.67 -4.16 -1.32
C MET A 434 -25.45 -2.64 -1.15
N LYS A 435 -25.10 -2.19 0.06
CA LYS A 435 -24.79 -0.78 0.32
C LYS A 435 -23.60 -0.27 -0.48
N THR A 436 -22.52 -1.06 -0.55
CA THR A 436 -21.32 -0.75 -1.33
C THR A 436 -21.67 -0.63 -2.82
N ALA A 437 -22.44 -1.57 -3.37
CA ALA A 437 -22.90 -1.54 -4.75
C ALA A 437 -23.81 -0.34 -5.06
N TYR A 438 -24.70 0.03 -4.12
CA TYR A 438 -25.61 1.18 -4.26
C TYR A 438 -24.86 2.52 -4.30
N VAL A 439 -23.90 2.74 -3.41
CA VAL A 439 -23.07 3.96 -3.43
C VAL A 439 -22.29 4.07 -4.76
N ILE A 440 -21.79 2.96 -5.29
CA ILE A 440 -21.07 2.93 -6.56
C ILE A 440 -22.02 3.07 -7.77
N SER A 441 -23.26 2.56 -7.69
CA SER A 441 -24.26 2.76 -8.75
C SER A 441 -24.67 4.22 -8.86
N MET A 442 -24.82 4.92 -7.72
CA MET A 442 -25.05 6.37 -7.69
C MET A 442 -23.87 7.18 -8.25
N TRP A 443 -22.63 6.78 -7.96
CA TRP A 443 -21.45 7.35 -8.61
C TRP A 443 -21.49 7.16 -10.14
N ALA A 444 -21.82 5.95 -10.62
CA ALA A 444 -22.05 5.65 -12.04
C ALA A 444 -23.35 6.27 -12.62
N ALA A 445 -24.12 7.01 -11.81
CA ALA A 445 -25.27 7.82 -12.20
C ALA A 445 -25.02 9.34 -12.09
N GLU A 446 -23.76 9.74 -11.84
CA GLU A 446 -23.27 11.13 -11.71
C GLU A 446 -23.66 11.86 -10.42
N ALA A 447 -23.85 11.13 -9.32
CA ALA A 447 -23.90 11.75 -8.00
C ALA A 447 -22.61 12.53 -7.69
N GLY A 448 -22.75 13.71 -7.08
CA GLY A 448 -21.64 14.51 -6.59
C GLY A 448 -20.87 13.78 -5.49
N GLU A 449 -19.55 13.98 -5.43
CA GLU A 449 -18.71 13.31 -4.41
C GLU A 449 -19.15 13.69 -3.01
N ASP A 450 -19.30 14.99 -2.72
CA ASP A 450 -19.74 15.52 -1.43
C ASP A 450 -21.09 14.93 -0.98
N LYS A 451 -22.06 14.86 -1.90
CA LYS A 451 -23.37 14.24 -1.65
C LYS A 451 -23.25 12.76 -1.24
N LEU A 452 -22.41 11.97 -1.93
CA LEU A 452 -22.21 10.56 -1.57
C LEU A 452 -21.57 10.40 -0.19
N LEU A 453 -20.63 11.28 0.16
CA LEU A 453 -19.95 11.27 1.46
C LEU A 453 -20.91 11.61 2.60
N GLU A 454 -21.73 12.65 2.43
CA GLU A 454 -22.72 13.11 3.42
C GLU A 454 -23.90 12.14 3.56
N ASP A 455 -24.60 11.85 2.45
CA ASP A 455 -25.80 11.02 2.46
C ASP A 455 -25.50 9.63 3.02
N HIS A 456 -24.36 9.04 2.63
CA HIS A 456 -24.01 7.65 2.94
C HIS A 456 -22.93 7.47 4.01
N GLY A 457 -22.33 8.56 4.53
CA GLY A 457 -21.37 8.49 5.63
C GLY A 457 -20.05 7.81 5.26
N VAL A 458 -19.71 7.84 3.97
CA VAL A 458 -18.50 7.24 3.39
C VAL A 458 -17.37 8.26 3.46
N THR A 459 -16.12 7.81 3.64
CA THR A 459 -14.96 8.74 3.60
C THR A 459 -14.36 8.87 2.18
N PRO A 460 -13.70 9.99 1.81
CA PRO A 460 -13.14 10.15 0.46
C PRO A 460 -12.09 9.09 0.10
N GLY A 461 -11.30 8.65 1.07
CA GLY A 461 -10.31 7.60 0.88
C GLY A 461 -10.93 6.22 0.69
N GLU A 462 -11.99 5.92 1.44
CA GLU A 462 -12.78 4.68 1.29
C GLU A 462 -13.46 4.64 -0.08
N LEU A 463 -14.16 5.70 -0.48
CA LEU A 463 -14.83 5.76 -1.80
C LEU A 463 -13.83 5.51 -2.94
N ARG A 464 -12.66 6.15 -2.92
CA ARG A 464 -11.64 5.94 -3.97
C ARG A 464 -11.08 4.53 -3.97
N ALA A 465 -10.75 3.97 -2.81
CA ALA A 465 -10.29 2.58 -2.72
C ALA A 465 -11.35 1.58 -3.24
N LYS A 466 -12.64 1.83 -3.01
CA LYS A 466 -13.73 1.00 -3.58
C LYS A 466 -13.86 1.16 -5.10
N LEU A 467 -13.71 2.37 -5.62
CA LEU A 467 -13.73 2.64 -7.06
C LEU A 467 -12.53 2.02 -7.81
N ASP A 468 -11.34 2.02 -7.19
CA ASP A 468 -10.16 1.37 -7.75
C ASP A 468 -10.30 -0.17 -7.73
N ASN A 469 -10.72 -0.73 -6.58
CA ASN A 469 -10.95 -2.18 -6.46
C ASN A 469 -12.03 -2.68 -7.43
N ILE A 470 -13.11 -1.91 -7.63
CA ILE A 470 -14.19 -2.32 -8.54
C ILE A 470 -13.85 -2.17 -10.03
N ASP A 471 -13.01 -1.20 -10.44
CA ASP A 471 -12.51 -1.17 -11.84
C ASP A 471 -11.65 -2.41 -12.15
N TRP A 472 -10.85 -2.87 -11.18
CA TRP A 472 -10.08 -4.11 -11.27
C TRP A 472 -10.97 -5.36 -11.28
N LEU A 473 -11.95 -5.47 -10.37
CA LEU A 473 -12.87 -6.62 -10.33
C LEU A 473 -13.77 -6.71 -11.58
N LEU A 474 -14.24 -5.57 -12.11
CA LEU A 474 -14.99 -5.53 -13.36
C LEU A 474 -14.11 -5.84 -14.57
N TYR A 475 -12.83 -5.45 -14.55
CA TYR A 475 -11.85 -5.92 -15.54
C TYR A 475 -11.66 -7.43 -15.47
N ALA A 476 -11.43 -7.99 -14.27
CA ALA A 476 -11.28 -9.42 -14.09
C ALA A 476 -12.52 -10.21 -14.53
N THR A 477 -13.71 -9.67 -14.25
CA THR A 477 -15.00 -10.23 -14.72
C THR A 477 -15.09 -10.22 -16.25
N GLN A 478 -14.64 -9.16 -16.92
CA GLN A 478 -14.56 -9.10 -18.39
C GLN A 478 -13.62 -10.17 -18.95
N GLU A 479 -12.44 -10.36 -18.36
CA GLU A 479 -11.44 -11.33 -18.81
C GLU A 479 -11.90 -12.79 -18.57
N LEU A 480 -12.58 -13.06 -17.46
CA LEU A 480 -13.19 -14.37 -17.18
C LEU A 480 -14.36 -14.66 -18.14
N ALA A 481 -15.24 -13.68 -18.40
CA ALA A 481 -16.32 -13.82 -19.39
C ALA A 481 -15.78 -14.08 -20.82
N LEU A 482 -14.64 -13.47 -21.18
CA LEU A 482 -13.97 -13.69 -22.46
C LEU A 482 -13.46 -15.13 -22.60
N LEU A 483 -12.81 -15.66 -21.55
CA LEU A 483 -12.34 -17.06 -21.54
C LEU A 483 -13.47 -18.09 -21.54
N LEU A 484 -14.62 -17.77 -20.94
CA LEU A 484 -15.81 -18.62 -20.94
C LEU A 484 -16.59 -18.55 -22.28
N GLY A 485 -16.25 -17.62 -23.17
CA GLY A 485 -16.92 -17.46 -24.47
C GLY A 485 -18.20 -16.63 -24.45
N PHE A 486 -18.55 -16.00 -23.32
CA PHE A 486 -19.79 -15.25 -23.12
C PHE A 486 -19.76 -13.87 -23.78
N LYS A 487 -19.74 -13.85 -25.12
CA LYS A 487 -19.54 -12.64 -25.93
C LYS A 487 -20.63 -11.59 -25.73
N ASP A 488 -21.88 -12.02 -25.53
CA ASP A 488 -23.03 -11.12 -25.36
C ASP A 488 -22.93 -10.30 -24.07
N HIS A 489 -22.33 -10.89 -23.03
CA HIS A 489 -22.11 -10.25 -21.74
C HIS A 489 -20.95 -9.23 -21.76
N LEU A 490 -19.93 -9.42 -22.61
CA LEU A 490 -18.74 -8.56 -22.67
C LEU A 490 -19.06 -7.09 -22.95
N GLY A 491 -20.02 -6.81 -23.83
CA GLY A 491 -20.44 -5.45 -24.16
C GLY A 491 -20.99 -4.71 -22.94
N ASN A 492 -21.84 -5.38 -22.17
CA ASN A 492 -22.47 -4.84 -20.96
C ASN A 492 -21.46 -4.67 -19.82
N ILE A 493 -20.63 -5.68 -19.54
CA ILE A 493 -19.58 -5.59 -18.51
C ILE A 493 -18.61 -4.44 -18.82
N ARG A 494 -18.16 -4.31 -20.07
CA ARG A 494 -17.26 -3.23 -20.50
C ARG A 494 -17.93 -1.85 -20.38
N LYS A 495 -19.22 -1.74 -20.71
CA LYS A 495 -20.02 -0.50 -20.53
C LYS A 495 -20.14 -0.13 -19.05
N ILE A 496 -20.46 -1.10 -18.19
CA ILE A 496 -20.56 -0.93 -16.73
C ILE A 496 -19.21 -0.46 -16.15
N ARG A 497 -18.11 -1.14 -16.50
CA ARG A 497 -16.75 -0.78 -16.08
C ARG A 497 -16.42 0.67 -16.41
N LEU A 498 -16.64 1.11 -17.65
CA LEU A 498 -16.34 2.49 -18.05
C LEU A 498 -17.24 3.50 -17.31
N ARG A 499 -18.52 3.20 -17.08
CA ARG A 499 -19.41 4.08 -16.29
C ARG A 499 -18.90 4.28 -14.87
N VAL A 500 -18.44 3.23 -14.21
CA VAL A 500 -17.88 3.31 -12.85
C VAL A 500 -16.54 4.03 -12.84
N LYS A 501 -15.61 3.63 -13.73
CA LYS A 501 -14.26 4.22 -13.83
C LYS A 501 -14.27 5.74 -13.99
N TYR A 502 -15.20 6.27 -14.77
CA TYR A 502 -15.31 7.71 -15.01
C TYR A 502 -16.38 8.42 -14.15
N GLY A 503 -17.24 7.67 -13.45
CA GLY A 503 -18.37 8.21 -12.68
C GLY A 503 -19.40 8.89 -13.56
N VAL A 504 -19.84 8.21 -14.63
CA VAL A 504 -20.76 8.77 -15.65
C VAL A 504 -21.87 7.83 -16.10
N ARG A 505 -22.99 8.40 -16.54
CA ARG A 505 -24.05 7.69 -17.28
C ARG A 505 -23.55 7.25 -18.66
N GLY A 506 -24.23 6.26 -19.24
CA GLY A 506 -23.83 5.63 -20.50
C GLY A 506 -23.69 6.59 -21.69
N GLU A 507 -24.44 7.69 -21.70
CA GLU A 507 -24.44 8.71 -22.74
C GLU A 507 -23.15 9.55 -22.82
N LEU A 508 -22.39 9.67 -21.72
CA LEU A 508 -21.15 10.44 -21.68
C LEU A 508 -19.90 9.62 -22.04
N LEU A 509 -20.05 8.30 -22.22
CA LEU A 509 -18.95 7.37 -22.51
C LEU A 509 -18.11 7.72 -23.77
N PRO A 510 -18.65 8.34 -24.84
CA PRO A 510 -17.83 8.80 -25.95
C PRO A 510 -16.86 9.93 -25.57
N LEU A 511 -17.29 10.82 -24.66
CA LEU A 511 -16.57 12.06 -24.32
C LEU A 511 -15.45 11.82 -23.29
N VAL A 512 -15.70 11.02 -22.25
CA VAL A 512 -14.74 10.75 -21.15
C VAL A 512 -13.52 9.92 -21.56
N ARG A 513 -13.50 9.39 -22.78
CA ARG A 513 -12.32 8.71 -23.34
C ARG A 513 -11.15 9.67 -23.62
N LEU A 514 -11.46 10.96 -23.81
CA LEU A 514 -10.45 11.99 -24.08
C LEU A 514 -9.74 12.42 -22.79
N LYS A 515 -8.41 12.46 -22.84
CA LYS A 515 -7.57 12.90 -21.72
C LYS A 515 -7.92 14.35 -21.37
N GLY A 516 -8.19 14.60 -20.09
CA GLY A 516 -8.61 15.91 -19.58
C GLY A 516 -10.13 16.08 -19.44
N ILE A 517 -10.96 15.22 -20.05
CA ILE A 517 -12.42 15.24 -19.87
C ILE A 517 -12.84 14.25 -18.77
N GLY A 518 -13.05 14.77 -17.55
CA GLY A 518 -13.71 14.05 -16.46
C GLY A 518 -15.23 14.26 -16.44
N ARG A 519 -15.94 13.57 -15.54
CA ARG A 519 -17.42 13.60 -15.39
C ARG A 519 -18.05 15.00 -15.51
N THR A 520 -17.53 15.99 -14.79
CA THR A 520 -18.09 17.36 -14.77
C THR A 520 -17.96 18.07 -16.11
N ARG A 521 -16.82 17.90 -16.81
CA ARG A 521 -16.60 18.47 -18.15
C ARG A 521 -17.43 17.73 -19.20
N ALA A 522 -17.51 16.41 -19.14
CA ALA A 522 -18.34 15.61 -20.03
C ALA A 522 -19.83 16.01 -19.92
N ARG A 523 -20.35 16.17 -18.69
CA ARG A 523 -21.72 16.64 -18.46
C ARG A 523 -21.93 18.06 -18.99
N LYS A 524 -21.00 18.99 -18.75
CA LYS A 524 -21.06 20.36 -19.32
C LYS A 524 -21.11 20.36 -20.86
N LEU A 525 -20.29 19.55 -21.52
CA LEU A 525 -20.30 19.41 -22.98
C LEU A 525 -21.64 18.86 -23.49
N PHE A 526 -22.14 17.80 -22.86
CA PHE A 526 -23.41 17.16 -23.23
C PHE A 526 -24.61 18.11 -23.07
N SER A 527 -24.66 18.87 -21.98
CA SER A 527 -25.68 19.92 -21.75
C SER A 527 -25.59 21.07 -22.76
N ASN A 528 -24.42 21.28 -23.39
CA ASN A 528 -24.23 22.24 -24.49
C ASN A 528 -24.45 21.59 -25.88
N ASN A 529 -25.14 20.45 -25.94
CA ASN A 529 -25.41 19.65 -27.14
C ASN A 529 -24.18 19.09 -27.87
N ILE A 530 -23.04 19.00 -27.19
CA ILE A 530 -21.82 18.33 -27.68
C ILE A 530 -21.81 16.91 -27.13
N ARG A 531 -22.33 15.94 -27.90
CA ARG A 531 -22.63 14.57 -27.41
C ARG A 531 -21.67 13.52 -27.93
N SER A 532 -20.98 13.79 -29.04
CA SER A 532 -20.08 12.86 -29.73
C SER A 532 -18.70 13.47 -30.00
N LEU A 533 -17.75 12.62 -30.38
CA LEU A 533 -16.43 13.04 -30.88
C LEU A 533 -16.54 13.83 -32.20
N ALA A 534 -17.57 13.57 -33.01
CA ALA A 534 -17.82 14.32 -34.24
C ALA A 534 -18.31 15.75 -33.95
N ASP A 535 -19.10 15.94 -32.89
CA ASP A 535 -19.51 17.28 -32.44
C ASP A 535 -18.31 18.07 -31.91
N LEU A 536 -17.44 17.43 -31.10
CA LEU A 536 -16.21 18.05 -30.59
C LEU A 536 -15.27 18.53 -31.70
N ARG A 537 -15.21 17.82 -32.84
CA ARG A 537 -14.48 18.28 -34.02
C ARG A 537 -15.11 19.52 -34.66
N LYS A 538 -16.43 19.54 -34.81
CA LYS A 538 -17.14 20.68 -35.45
C LYS A 538 -17.14 21.97 -34.61
N VAL A 539 -16.98 21.89 -33.29
CA VAL A 539 -17.03 23.08 -32.42
C VAL A 539 -15.68 23.83 -32.44
N PRO A 540 -15.65 25.15 -32.70
CA PRO A 540 -14.41 25.95 -32.66
C PRO A 540 -13.75 25.96 -31.28
N VAL A 541 -12.41 26.00 -31.25
CA VAL A 541 -11.61 25.97 -30.01
C VAL A 541 -12.08 27.02 -29.01
N LYS A 542 -12.34 28.27 -29.45
CA LYS A 542 -12.83 29.38 -28.61
C LYS A 542 -14.08 29.00 -27.80
N ARG A 543 -15.06 28.35 -28.43
CA ARG A 543 -16.31 27.92 -27.78
C ARG A 543 -16.09 26.73 -26.84
N LEU A 544 -15.12 25.85 -27.12
CA LEU A 544 -14.71 24.80 -26.17
C LEU A 544 -14.00 25.41 -24.95
N SER A 545 -13.14 26.41 -25.15
CA SER A 545 -12.42 27.12 -24.08
C SER A 545 -13.36 27.76 -23.05
N GLU A 546 -14.49 28.30 -23.50
CA GLU A 546 -15.55 28.83 -22.64
C GLU A 546 -16.23 27.75 -21.77
N ILE A 547 -16.41 26.52 -22.29
CA ILE A 547 -17.14 25.44 -21.61
C ILE A 547 -16.25 24.64 -20.66
N ILE A 548 -15.02 24.28 -21.08
CA ILE A 548 -14.13 23.36 -20.35
C ILE A 548 -12.78 23.98 -19.91
N GLY A 549 -12.54 25.24 -20.25
CA GLY A 549 -11.31 26.00 -19.96
C GLY A 549 -10.25 25.85 -21.06
N PRO A 550 -9.48 26.91 -21.38
CA PRO A 550 -8.64 27.00 -22.59
C PRO A 550 -7.65 25.84 -22.71
N LYS A 551 -6.80 25.64 -21.70
CA LYS A 551 -5.81 24.53 -21.67
C LYS A 551 -6.42 23.14 -21.86
N THR A 552 -7.71 22.94 -21.53
CA THR A 552 -8.39 21.65 -21.76
C THR A 552 -8.95 21.57 -23.17
N ALA A 553 -9.44 22.68 -23.73
CA ALA A 553 -9.93 22.76 -25.10
C ALA A 553 -8.81 22.49 -26.12
N ASP A 554 -7.65 23.13 -25.94
CA ASP A 554 -6.46 22.92 -26.77
C ASP A 554 -6.06 21.43 -26.74
N GLN A 555 -5.86 20.87 -25.54
CA GLN A 555 -5.53 19.44 -25.36
C GLN A 555 -6.55 18.47 -25.97
N VAL A 556 -7.83 18.84 -26.01
CA VAL A 556 -8.89 18.01 -26.62
C VAL A 556 -8.82 18.08 -28.14
N LYS A 557 -8.51 19.25 -28.72
CA LYS A 557 -8.34 19.43 -30.16
C LYS A 557 -7.07 18.78 -30.69
N ASP A 558 -5.96 18.89 -29.95
CA ASP A 558 -4.72 18.16 -30.20
C ASP A 558 -4.98 16.64 -30.32
N GLN A 559 -5.78 16.08 -29.40
CA GLN A 559 -6.14 14.65 -29.39
C GLN A 559 -7.08 14.23 -30.54
N LEU A 560 -7.77 15.17 -31.19
CA LEU A 560 -8.71 14.90 -32.27
C LEU A 560 -8.07 15.00 -33.67
N GLY A 561 -6.83 15.51 -33.73
CA GLY A 561 -6.04 15.68 -34.95
C GLY A 561 -6.15 17.08 -35.58
N GLU A 562 -6.64 18.08 -34.85
CA GLU A 562 -6.83 19.45 -35.36
C GLU A 562 -5.69 20.38 -34.91
N ASN A 563 -4.56 20.30 -35.62
CA ASN A 563 -3.50 21.30 -35.64
C ASN A 563 -2.73 21.07 -36.95
N ASP A 564 -2.90 21.95 -37.94
CA ASP A 564 -1.85 22.36 -38.90
C ASP A 564 -2.29 23.45 -39.91
N GLU A 565 -3.54 23.95 -39.89
CA GLU A 565 -3.95 25.05 -40.81
C GLU A 565 -3.98 26.47 -40.16
N ASP A 566 -4.16 26.61 -38.85
CA ASP A 566 -4.33 27.92 -38.17
C ASP A 566 -3.04 28.53 -37.55
N LYS A 567 -1.85 27.98 -37.85
CA LYS A 567 -0.58 28.46 -37.26
C LYS A 567 0.29 29.35 -38.16
N GLU A 568 0.02 29.43 -39.47
CA GLU A 568 0.79 30.30 -40.38
C GLU A 568 0.36 31.78 -40.34
N GLY A 569 -0.81 32.10 -39.80
CA GLY A 569 -1.35 33.47 -39.77
C GLY A 569 -0.69 34.49 -38.82
N LYS A 570 0.46 34.19 -38.21
CA LYS A 570 1.15 35.08 -37.23
C LYS A 570 2.69 35.13 -37.36
N GLN A 571 3.19 35.13 -38.59
CA GLN A 571 4.55 35.59 -38.89
C GLN A 571 4.58 36.47 -40.15
N ASP A 572 3.91 37.63 -40.11
CA ASP A 572 4.28 38.79 -40.94
C ASP A 572 3.52 40.07 -40.51
N THR A 573 4.09 40.83 -39.57
CA THR A 573 3.91 42.29 -39.39
C THR A 573 4.75 42.79 -38.21
N VAL A 574 6.06 42.86 -38.40
CA VAL A 574 6.92 43.81 -37.67
C VAL A 574 7.89 44.43 -38.66
N ARG A 575 7.55 45.63 -39.13
CA ARG A 575 8.45 46.64 -39.67
C ARG A 575 8.12 47.96 -38.98
#